data_AF-A0A9P0CLC7-F1
#
_entry.id   AF-A0A9P0CLC7-F1
#
_cell.length_a   1.000
_cell.length_b   1.000
_cell.length_c   1.000
_cell.angle_alpha   90.00
_cell.angle_beta   90.00
_cell.angle_gamma   90.00
#
_symmetry.space_group_name_H-M   'P 1'
#
loop_
_entity.id
_entity.type
_entity.pdbx_description
1 polymer ?
#
loop_
_entity_poly.entity_id
_entity_poly.type
_entity_poly.pdbx_seq_one_letter_code
_entity_poly.pdbx_strand_id
1 'polypeptide(L)'
;MNISLLLCNLIAQSRLPMHTYSRIFLTVQKFICEIYNVSGTLDVDAARLQLFLNNYTVSDVNEEFNPKSLKNFDASNLPPCKTELFQQYLRANYIASIWNNANEKQPTIFTPENNGWTLEENQYHFH
;
A
#
# COMPACT_ATOMS: atom_id res chain seq x y z
N MET A 1 -15.84 -2.50 -7.72
CA MET A 1 -15.29 -1.17 -7.38
C MET A 1 -14.23 -0.84 -8.41
N ASN A 2 -14.33 0.30 -9.10
CA ASN A 2 -13.60 0.53 -10.34
C ASN A 2 -12.16 0.97 -10.06
N ILE A 3 -11.19 0.09 -10.30
CA ILE A 3 -9.74 0.38 -10.27
C ILE A 3 -9.42 1.66 -11.08
N SER A 4 -10.25 1.97 -12.08
CA SER A 4 -10.24 3.23 -12.82
C SER A 4 -10.31 4.50 -11.96
N LEU A 5 -11.03 4.53 -10.84
CA LEU A 5 -11.15 5.74 -10.00
C LEU A 5 -9.87 6.02 -9.19
N LEU A 6 -9.19 4.97 -8.73
CA LEU A 6 -7.88 5.09 -8.08
C LEU A 6 -6.80 5.47 -9.10
N LEU A 7 -6.83 4.85 -10.28
CA LEU A 7 -5.97 5.23 -11.41
C LEU A 7 -6.23 6.68 -11.84
N CYS A 8 -7.48 7.13 -11.98
CA CYS A 8 -7.80 8.52 -12.35
C CYS A 8 -7.30 9.54 -11.33
N ASN A 9 -7.33 9.22 -10.03
CA ASN A 9 -6.75 10.10 -9.02
C ASN A 9 -5.22 10.13 -9.09
N LEU A 10 -4.55 8.99 -9.32
CA LEU A 10 -3.10 8.95 -9.54
C LEU A 10 -2.67 9.65 -10.85
N ILE A 11 -3.51 9.59 -11.88
CA ILE A 11 -3.35 10.26 -13.20
C ILE A 11 -3.33 11.80 -13.08
N ALA A 12 -3.89 12.41 -12.05
CA ALA A 12 -3.85 13.87 -11.91
C ALA A 12 -2.57 14.44 -11.24
N GLN A 13 -1.64 13.60 -10.77
CA GLN A 13 -0.82 13.96 -9.60
C GLN A 13 0.71 14.01 -9.80
N SER A 14 1.21 13.79 -11.03
CA SER A 14 2.65 13.73 -11.33
C SER A 14 3.45 15.04 -11.13
N ARG A 15 2.88 16.08 -10.52
CA ARG A 15 3.52 17.39 -10.25
C ARG A 15 3.27 17.95 -8.84
N LEU A 16 2.74 17.16 -7.90
CA LEU A 16 2.35 17.71 -6.58
C LEU A 16 3.51 17.76 -5.58
N PRO A 17 3.56 18.80 -4.71
CA PRO A 17 4.60 18.95 -3.69
C PRO A 17 4.49 17.88 -2.58
N MET A 18 5.62 17.56 -1.94
CA MET A 18 5.82 16.44 -0.98
C MET A 18 4.75 16.33 0.12
N HIS A 19 4.21 17.43 0.61
CA HIS A 19 3.14 17.43 1.63
C HIS A 19 1.80 16.86 1.13
N THR A 20 1.59 16.82 -0.19
CA THR A 20 0.40 16.26 -0.82
C THR A 20 0.48 14.74 -0.92
N TYR A 21 1.68 14.18 -1.12
CA TYR A 21 1.93 12.73 -1.12
C TYR A 21 1.46 12.06 0.17
N SER A 22 1.75 12.69 1.32
CA SER A 22 1.35 12.18 2.63
C SER A 22 -0.19 12.09 2.77
N ARG A 23 -0.93 13.09 2.29
CA ARG A 23 -2.41 13.08 2.35
C ARG A 23 -3.05 12.04 1.44
N ILE A 24 -2.48 11.82 0.26
CA ILE A 24 -2.95 10.80 -0.68
C ILE A 24 -2.68 9.41 -0.11
N PHE A 25 -1.48 9.18 0.40
CA PHE A 25 -1.14 7.90 1.01
C PHE A 25 -2.03 7.59 2.23
N LEU A 26 -2.41 8.60 3.03
CA LEU A 26 -3.42 8.43 4.09
C LEU A 26 -4.79 8.02 3.55
N THR A 27 -5.22 8.59 2.42
CA THR A 27 -6.46 8.19 1.75
C THR A 27 -6.40 6.75 1.25
N VAL A 28 -5.27 6.34 0.68
CA VAL A 28 -5.03 4.96 0.23
C VAL A 28 -5.06 3.99 1.42
N GLN A 29 -4.40 4.32 2.52
CA GLN A 29 -4.45 3.49 3.74
C GLN A 29 -5.88 3.34 4.24
N LYS A 30 -6.64 4.43 4.37
CA LYS A 30 -8.06 4.39 4.78
C LYS A 30 -8.87 3.47 3.88
N PHE A 31 -8.71 3.60 2.56
CA PHE A 31 -9.40 2.77 1.58
C PHE A 31 -9.08 1.28 1.74
N ILE A 32 -7.81 0.94 1.97
CA ILE A 32 -7.40 -0.44 2.23
C ILE A 32 -8.05 -0.95 3.52
N CYS A 33 -8.02 -0.18 4.61
CA CYS A 33 -8.67 -0.56 5.86
C CYS A 33 -10.18 -0.85 5.66
N GLU A 34 -10.87 -0.04 4.86
CA GLU A 34 -12.29 -0.24 4.52
C GLU A 34 -12.52 -1.51 3.69
N ILE A 35 -11.66 -1.82 2.70
CA ILE A 35 -11.74 -3.08 1.91
C ILE A 35 -11.66 -4.31 2.80
N TYR A 36 -10.82 -4.25 3.83
CA TYR A 36 -10.62 -5.34 4.78
C TYR A 36 -11.61 -5.30 5.95
N ASN A 37 -12.69 -4.52 5.84
CA ASN A 37 -13.75 -4.37 6.84
C ASN A 37 -13.28 -3.87 8.22
N VAL A 38 -12.17 -3.13 8.26
CA VAL A 38 -11.67 -2.46 9.47
C VAL A 38 -11.96 -0.97 9.35
N SER A 39 -13.22 -0.58 9.53
CA SER A 39 -13.64 0.82 9.45
C SER A 39 -13.14 1.64 10.64
N GLY A 40 -12.78 2.91 10.41
CA GLY A 40 -12.41 3.86 11.47
C GLY A 40 -10.92 3.91 11.80
N THR A 41 -10.09 3.04 11.21
CA THR A 41 -8.62 3.16 11.25
C THR A 41 -8.08 3.76 9.96
N LEU A 42 -7.01 4.57 10.09
CA LEU A 42 -6.25 5.16 8.98
C LEU A 42 -4.87 4.53 8.83
N ASP A 43 -4.54 3.55 9.68
CA ASP A 43 -3.25 2.87 9.68
C ASP A 43 -3.46 1.39 9.37
N VAL A 44 -2.87 0.93 8.26
CA VAL A 44 -3.00 -0.44 7.78
C VAL A 44 -2.27 -1.44 8.68
N ASP A 45 -1.20 -1.05 9.38
CA ASP A 45 -0.54 -1.95 10.32
C ASP A 45 -1.40 -2.14 11.58
N ALA A 46 -2.10 -1.09 12.02
CA ALA A 46 -3.11 -1.21 13.07
C ALA A 46 -4.26 -2.13 12.64
N ALA A 47 -4.73 -2.02 11.39
CA ALA A 47 -5.75 -2.92 10.83
C ALA A 47 -5.26 -4.38 10.77
N ARG A 48 -4.01 -4.60 10.33
CA ARG A 48 -3.37 -5.94 10.33
C ARG A 48 -3.34 -6.55 11.72
N LEU A 49 -2.92 -5.77 12.72
CA LEU A 49 -2.88 -6.23 14.11
C LEU A 49 -4.28 -6.59 14.62
N GLN A 50 -5.28 -5.75 14.37
CA GLN A 50 -6.65 -6.01 14.78
C GLN A 50 -7.19 -7.30 14.15
N LEU A 51 -6.99 -7.51 12.84
CA LEU A 51 -7.40 -8.74 12.16
C LEU A 51 -6.67 -9.96 12.70
N PHE A 52 -5.38 -9.84 13.00
CA PHE A 52 -4.61 -10.90 13.63
C PHE A 52 -5.20 -11.28 15.00
N LEU A 53 -5.43 -10.30 15.88
CA LEU A 53 -5.98 -10.52 17.22
C LEU A 53 -7.38 -11.16 17.17
N ASN A 54 -8.23 -10.70 16.24
CA ASN A 54 -9.57 -11.26 16.03
C ASN A 54 -9.52 -12.75 15.64
N ASN A 55 -8.59 -13.13 14.76
CA ASN A 55 -8.43 -14.51 14.32
C ASN A 55 -7.74 -15.39 15.37
N TYR A 56 -6.79 -14.82 16.11
CA TYR A 56 -6.08 -15.51 17.17
C TYR A 56 -6.98 -15.75 18.41
N THR A 57 -8.16 -15.10 18.48
CA THR A 57 -9.16 -15.25 19.55
C THR A 57 -8.60 -14.98 20.95
N VAL A 58 -7.74 -13.97 21.06
CA VAL A 58 -7.08 -13.59 22.31
C VAL A 58 -8.11 -13.22 23.36
N SER A 59 -8.11 -13.96 24.48
CA SER A 59 -8.89 -13.61 25.67
C SER A 59 -8.11 -12.70 26.63
N ASP A 60 -6.78 -12.80 26.65
CA ASP A 60 -5.88 -11.97 27.46
C ASP A 60 -4.67 -11.53 26.63
N VAL A 61 -4.46 -10.23 26.47
CA VAL A 61 -3.34 -9.67 25.69
C VAL A 61 -1.95 -9.96 26.30
N ASN A 62 -1.91 -10.44 27.55
CA ASN A 62 -0.68 -10.86 28.22
C ASN A 62 -0.44 -12.37 28.10
N GLU A 63 -1.34 -13.13 27.45
CA GLU A 63 -1.14 -14.56 27.24
C GLU A 63 0.09 -14.80 26.36
N GLU A 64 0.86 -15.84 26.70
CA GLU A 64 1.98 -16.25 25.86
C GLU A 64 1.47 -16.72 24.50
N PHE A 65 2.12 -16.27 23.43
CA PHE A 65 1.75 -16.65 22.08
C PHE A 65 1.89 -18.17 21.87
N ASN A 66 0.78 -18.83 21.54
CA ASN A 66 0.72 -20.25 21.28
C ASN A 66 0.35 -20.51 19.81
N PRO A 67 1.31 -20.89 18.94
CA PRO A 67 1.04 -21.17 17.54
C PRO A 67 -0.04 -22.24 17.31
N LYS A 68 -0.31 -23.11 18.29
CA LYS A 68 -1.32 -24.18 18.17
C LYS A 68 -2.76 -23.67 18.26
N SER A 69 -2.99 -22.48 18.82
CA SER A 69 -4.34 -21.87 18.84
C SER A 69 -4.66 -21.12 17.54
N LEU A 70 -3.67 -20.81 16.70
CA LEU A 70 -3.89 -20.31 15.33
C LEU A 70 -4.45 -21.43 14.44
N LYS A 71 -5.77 -21.66 14.51
CA LYS A 71 -6.47 -22.54 13.58
C LYS A 71 -6.98 -21.74 12.40
N ASN A 72 -6.67 -22.21 11.20
CA ASN A 72 -7.17 -21.64 9.93
C ASN A 72 -6.83 -20.15 9.72
N PHE A 73 -5.74 -19.66 10.34
CA PHE A 73 -5.27 -18.31 10.05
C PHE A 73 -4.63 -18.27 8.66
N ASP A 74 -5.33 -17.64 7.73
CA ASP A 74 -4.85 -17.39 6.39
C ASP A 74 -4.35 -15.96 6.30
N ALA A 75 -3.01 -15.82 6.25
CA ALA A 75 -2.34 -14.53 6.18
C ALA A 75 -2.68 -13.74 4.91
N SER A 76 -3.22 -14.38 3.87
CA SER A 76 -3.69 -13.67 2.66
C SER A 76 -4.93 -12.81 2.92
N ASN A 77 -5.63 -13.03 4.04
CA ASN A 77 -6.74 -12.20 4.49
C ASN A 77 -6.31 -10.94 5.27
N LEU A 78 -4.99 -10.73 5.46
CA LEU A 78 -4.49 -9.49 6.03
C LEU A 78 -4.30 -8.41 4.94
N PRO A 79 -4.53 -7.12 5.25
CA PRO A 79 -4.13 -6.04 4.35
C PRO A 79 -2.61 -6.02 4.18
N PRO A 80 -2.07 -5.44 3.10
CA PRO A 80 -0.62 -5.23 2.98
C PRO A 80 -0.09 -4.44 4.19
N CYS A 81 1.15 -4.70 4.60
CA CYS A 81 1.79 -3.85 5.60
C CYS A 81 2.02 -2.45 5.04
N LYS A 82 2.20 -1.47 5.92
CA LYS A 82 2.38 -0.08 5.53
C LYS A 82 3.55 0.12 4.57
N THR A 83 4.66 -0.56 4.82
CA THR A 83 5.84 -0.52 3.95
C THR A 83 5.52 -1.03 2.56
N GLU A 84 4.89 -2.20 2.44
CA GLU A 84 4.52 -2.77 1.14
C GLU A 84 3.52 -1.88 0.39
N LEU A 85 2.50 -1.39 1.10
CA LEU A 85 1.51 -0.48 0.52
C LEU A 85 2.16 0.82 0.04
N PHE A 86 3.15 1.34 0.77
CA PHE A 86 3.89 2.53 0.38
C PHE A 86 4.70 2.31 -0.90
N GLN A 87 5.40 1.17 -0.99
CA GLN A 87 6.14 0.83 -2.21
C GLN A 87 5.21 0.67 -3.41
N GLN A 88 4.06 0.00 -3.25
CA GLN A 88 3.06 -0.10 -4.31
C GLN A 88 2.51 1.26 -4.74
N TYR A 89 2.24 2.14 -3.78
CA TYR A 89 1.80 3.51 -4.05
C TYR A 89 2.84 4.29 -4.87
N LEU A 90 4.12 4.22 -4.50
CA LEU A 90 5.21 4.85 -5.25
C LEU A 90 5.27 4.32 -6.69
N ARG A 91 5.21 2.99 -6.84
CA ARG A 91 5.25 2.34 -8.16
C ARG A 91 4.08 2.77 -9.04
N ALA A 92 2.87 2.73 -8.50
CA ALA A 92 1.67 3.12 -9.23
C ALA A 92 1.72 4.61 -9.65
N ASN A 93 2.22 5.48 -8.77
CA ASN A 93 2.35 6.90 -9.07
C ASN A 93 3.41 7.17 -10.16
N TYR A 94 4.55 6.45 -10.14
CA TYR A 94 5.54 6.55 -11.21
C TYR A 94 5.00 6.11 -12.56
N ILE A 95 4.35 4.95 -12.61
CA ILE A 95 3.72 4.45 -13.85
C ILE A 95 2.68 5.46 -14.36
N ALA A 96 1.83 5.97 -13.47
CA ALA A 96 0.85 6.99 -13.83
C ALA A 96 1.54 8.25 -14.40
N SER A 97 2.65 8.70 -13.81
CA SER A 97 3.41 9.85 -14.31
C SER A 97 3.89 9.67 -15.75
N ILE A 98 4.34 8.48 -16.14
CA ILE A 98 4.75 8.18 -17.52
C ILE A 98 3.54 8.29 -18.45
N TRP A 99 2.43 7.65 -18.09
CA TRP A 99 1.22 7.66 -18.92
C TRP A 99 0.63 9.07 -19.10
N ASN A 100 0.71 9.90 -18.06
CA ASN A 100 0.22 11.29 -18.11
C ASN A 100 0.98 12.19 -19.07
N ASN A 101 2.25 11.86 -19.35
CA ASN A 101 3.10 12.63 -20.25
C ASN A 101 3.52 11.78 -21.45
N ALA A 102 2.73 10.76 -21.81
CA ALA A 102 3.04 9.87 -22.94
C ALA A 102 3.08 10.60 -24.29
N ASN A 103 2.54 11.82 -24.36
CA ASN A 103 2.62 12.72 -25.50
C ASN A 103 3.97 13.47 -25.58
N GLU A 104 4.76 13.51 -24.51
CA GLU A 104 6.04 14.20 -24.45
C GLU A 104 7.17 13.31 -24.96
N LYS A 105 8.21 13.91 -25.56
CA LYS A 105 9.41 13.17 -26.00
C LYS A 105 10.11 12.47 -24.82
N GLN A 106 10.06 13.08 -23.64
CA GLN A 106 10.55 12.52 -22.39
C GLN A 106 9.37 12.46 -21.40
N PRO A 107 8.72 11.29 -21.25
CA PRO A 107 7.46 11.17 -20.50
C PRO A 107 7.65 11.19 -18.98
N THR A 108 8.87 11.13 -18.46
CA THR A 108 9.13 11.33 -17.03
C THR A 108 10.56 11.81 -16.81
N ILE A 109 10.76 12.57 -15.74
CA ILE A 109 12.08 12.94 -15.21
C ILE A 109 12.44 12.14 -13.95
N PHE A 110 11.49 11.33 -13.45
CA PHE A 110 11.70 10.48 -12.28
C PHE A 110 12.45 9.20 -12.68
N THR A 111 13.20 8.63 -11.73
CA THR A 111 13.84 7.32 -11.91
C THR A 111 13.09 6.24 -11.13
N PRO A 112 13.13 4.97 -11.55
CA PRO A 112 12.46 3.88 -10.84
C PRO A 112 12.97 3.69 -9.40
N GLU A 113 14.25 3.94 -9.12
CA GLU A 113 14.92 3.61 -7.84
C GLU A 113 14.35 4.36 -6.63
N ASN A 114 13.69 5.50 -6.84
CA ASN A 114 13.00 6.26 -5.79
C ASN A 114 11.48 6.09 -5.83
N ASN A 115 10.99 5.20 -6.69
CA ASN A 115 9.57 4.97 -6.90
C ASN A 115 9.18 3.50 -6.66
N GLY A 116 9.92 2.81 -5.79
CA GLY A 116 9.60 1.45 -5.35
C GLY A 116 10.14 0.32 -6.23
N TRP A 117 11.17 0.64 -7.03
CA TRP A 117 12.07 -0.34 -7.62
C TRP A 117 13.48 -0.19 -7.05
N THR A 118 14.28 -1.25 -7.18
CA THR A 118 15.71 -1.26 -6.90
C THR A 118 16.44 -1.72 -8.16
N LEU A 119 17.56 -1.09 -8.51
CA LEU A 119 18.40 -1.53 -9.62
C LEU A 119 19.47 -2.50 -9.10
N GLU A 120 19.40 -3.77 -9.50
CA GLU A 120 20.37 -4.81 -9.15
C GLU A 120 20.77 -5.59 -10.41
N GLU A 121 22.07 -5.80 -10.62
CA GLU A 121 22.59 -6.52 -11.79
C GLU A 121 22.06 -6.00 -13.15
N ASN A 122 21.89 -4.68 -13.27
CA ASN A 122 21.34 -4.01 -14.45
C ASN A 122 19.88 -4.42 -14.77
N GLN A 123 19.13 -4.90 -13.77
CA GLN A 123 17.71 -5.21 -13.83
C GLN A 123 16.96 -4.50 -12.71
N TYR A 124 15.74 -4.04 -13.00
CA TYR A 124 14.88 -3.45 -11.97
C TYR A 124 14.07 -4.54 -11.27
N HIS A 125 14.18 -4.56 -9.95
CA HIS A 125 13.44 -5.45 -9.07
C HIS A 125 12.47 -4.64 -8.23
N PHE A 126 11.39 -5.26 -7.80
CA PHE A 126 10.52 -4.71 -6.77
C PHE A 126 10.44 -5.74 -5.63
N HIS A 127 10.47 -5.24 -4.40
CA HIS A 127 10.07 -6.03 -3.24
C HIS A 127 8.55 -6.05 -3.13
#